data_AF-D1MGU2-F1
#
_entry.id   AF-D1MGU2-F1
#
_cell.length_a   1.000
_cell.length_b   1.000
_cell.length_c   1.000
_cell.angle_alpha   90.00
_cell.angle_beta   90.00
_cell.angle_gamma   90.00
#
_symmetry.space_group_name_H-M   'P 1'
#
loop_
_entity.id
_entity.type
_entity.pdbx_description
1 polymer ?
#
loop_
_entity_poly.entity_id
_entity_poly.type
_entity_poly.pdbx_seq_one_letter_code
_entity_poly.pdbx_strand_id
1 'polypeptide(L)'
;ALLVAFILRNATWFIVQMTMSPEVHESNVIWCRLVTASFNYFHSTNFFWMFGEGCYLHTAIVLTYSTDKLRKWMFICIGWCIPFPIIVAWAIGKLYYDNEKCWFGKRAGVYTDYIYQGPMILVLVINFIFLFNIVRIL
;
A
#
# COMPACT_ATOMS: atom_id res chain seq x y z
N ALA A 1 10.10 9.25 6.21
CA ALA A 1 8.70 8.99 5.81
C ALA A 1 8.39 7.48 5.73
N LEU A 2 9.32 6.66 5.22
CA LEU A 2 9.23 5.19 5.29
C LEU A 2 8.91 4.66 6.71
N LEU A 3 9.63 5.13 7.74
CA LEU A 3 9.37 4.76 9.14
C LEU A 3 7.94 5.08 9.58
N VAL A 4 7.39 6.22 9.16
CA VAL A 4 6.01 6.61 9.45
C VAL A 4 5.03 5.66 8.79
N ALA A 5 5.26 5.27 7.53
CA ALA A 5 4.43 4.27 6.84
C ALA A 5 4.50 2.89 7.52
N PHE A 6 5.67 2.46 8.02
CA PHE A 6 5.80 1.23 8.80
C PHE A 6 5.05 1.30 10.13
N ILE A 7 5.17 2.40 10.87
CA ILE A 7 4.46 2.61 12.13
C ILE A 7 2.95 2.56 11.90
N LEU A 8 2.44 3.27 10.88
CA LEU A 8 1.02 3.30 10.56
C LEU A 8 0.48 1.93 10.13
N ARG A 9 1.24 1.17 9.34
CA ARG A 9 0.90 -0.22 8.99
C ARG A 9 0.79 -1.09 10.24
N ASN A 10 1.78 -1.03 11.13
CA ASN A 10 1.78 -1.83 12.35
C ASN A 10 0.64 -1.42 13.30
N ALA A 11 0.41 -0.12 13.48
CA ALA A 11 -0.70 0.38 14.29
C ALA A 11 -2.05 -0.10 13.74
N THR A 12 -2.24 -0.04 12.42
CA THR A 12 -3.49 -0.49 11.80
C THR A 12 -3.65 -2.01 11.85
N TRP A 13 -2.55 -2.77 11.79
CA TRP A 13 -2.59 -4.21 12.02
C TRP A 13 -3.11 -4.55 13.43
N PHE A 14 -2.62 -3.87 14.46
CA PHE A 14 -3.12 -4.03 15.82
C PHE A 14 -4.61 -3.64 15.94
N ILE A 15 -5.02 -2.54 15.30
CA ILE A 15 -6.44 -2.12 15.27
C ILE A 15 -7.32 -3.21 14.64
N VAL A 16 -6.91 -3.77 13.50
CA VAL A 16 -7.63 -4.87 12.84
C VAL A 16 -7.76 -6.06 13.79
N GLN A 17 -6.69 -6.46 14.47
CA GLN A 17 -6.72 -7.60 15.40
C GLN A 17 -7.67 -7.35 16.59
N MET A 18 -7.70 -6.14 17.13
CA MET A 18 -8.57 -5.80 18.27
C MET A 18 -10.04 -5.64 17.89
N THR A 19 -10.33 -5.22 16.66
CA THR A 19 -11.68 -4.84 16.23
C THR A 19 -12.37 -5.91 15.40
N MET A 20 -11.63 -6.78 14.70
CA MET A 20 -12.22 -7.82 13.85
C MET A 20 -12.53 -9.09 14.64
N SER A 21 -13.62 -9.07 15.41
CA SER A 21 -14.24 -10.28 15.93
C SER A 21 -15.17 -10.92 14.86
N PRO A 22 -15.50 -12.22 15.00
CA PRO A 22 -16.46 -12.89 14.11
C PRO A 22 -17.83 -12.21 14.08
N GLU A 23 -18.30 -11.66 15.22
CA GLU A 23 -19.58 -10.95 15.28
C GLU A 23 -19.55 -9.63 14.49
N VAL A 24 -18.44 -8.90 14.57
CA VAL A 24 -18.25 -7.64 13.82
C VAL A 24 -18.18 -7.90 12.32
N HIS A 25 -17.61 -9.04 11.92
CA HIS A 25 -17.53 -9.44 10.52
C HIS A 25 -18.91 -9.67 9.90
N GLU A 26 -19.85 -10.27 10.64
CA GLU A 26 -21.23 -10.48 10.18
C GLU A 26 -22.09 -9.21 10.28
N SER A 27 -21.79 -8.34 11.24
CA SER A 27 -22.51 -7.08 11.45
C SER A 27 -22.38 -6.09 10.28
N ASN A 28 -21.40 -6.27 9.38
CA ASN A 28 -21.24 -5.49 8.12
C ASN A 28 -21.21 -3.97 8.30
N VAL A 29 -20.65 -3.55 9.42
CA VAL A 29 -20.69 -2.17 9.85
C VAL A 29 -19.70 -1.27 9.10
N ILE A 30 -20.07 0.00 8.90
CA ILE A 30 -19.31 0.94 8.05
C ILE A 30 -17.87 1.14 8.53
N TRP A 31 -17.67 1.21 9.85
CA TRP A 31 -16.34 1.39 10.45
C TRP A 31 -15.42 0.20 10.20
N CYS A 32 -15.96 -1.02 10.16
CA CYS A 32 -15.21 -2.24 9.85
C CYS A 32 -14.69 -2.25 8.40
N ARG A 33 -15.48 -1.69 7.45
CA ARG A 33 -15.04 -1.46 6.07
C ARG A 33 -13.93 -0.41 5.99
N LEU A 34 -14.08 0.69 6.72
CA LEU A 34 -13.06 1.75 6.78
C LEU A 34 -11.74 1.25 7.38
N VAL A 35 -11.78 0.43 8.43
CA VAL A 35 -10.59 -0.19 9.02
C VAL A 35 -9.88 -1.10 8.03
N THR A 36 -10.62 -1.95 7.30
CA THR A 36 -10.06 -2.84 6.26
C THR A 36 -9.46 -2.04 5.10
N ALA A 37 -10.15 -1.02 4.60
CA ALA A 37 -9.64 -0.15 3.54
C ALA A 37 -8.38 0.60 3.98
N SER A 38 -8.35 1.10 5.22
CA SER A 38 -7.18 1.77 5.81
C SER A 38 -6.00 0.82 5.93
N PHE A 39 -6.23 -0.42 6.37
CA PHE A 39 -5.20 -1.44 6.46
C PHE A 39 -4.56 -1.73 5.09
N ASN A 40 -5.37 -1.97 4.07
CA ASN A 40 -4.90 -2.21 2.71
C ASN A 40 -4.18 -0.98 2.12
N TYR A 41 -4.65 0.23 2.43
CA TYR A 41 -3.98 1.47 2.06
C TYR A 41 -2.60 1.61 2.69
N PHE A 42 -2.47 1.45 4.01
CA PHE A 42 -1.17 1.54 4.67
C PHE A 42 -0.22 0.43 4.22
N HIS A 43 -0.75 -0.77 3.93
CA HIS A 43 0.03 -1.85 3.37
C HIS A 43 0.58 -1.49 1.98
N SER A 44 -0.26 -1.01 1.07
CA SER A 44 0.16 -0.58 -0.27
C SER A 44 1.14 0.59 -0.21
N THR A 45 0.82 1.59 0.62
CA THR A 45 1.65 2.77 0.87
C THR A 45 3.05 2.38 1.34
N ASN A 46 3.18 1.39 2.22
CA ASN A 46 4.48 0.88 2.67
C ASN A 46 5.35 0.36 1.51
N PHE A 47 4.77 -0.38 0.56
CA PHE A 47 5.48 -0.85 -0.64
C PHE A 47 5.86 0.30 -1.58
N PHE A 48 4.96 1.24 -1.83
CA PHE A 48 5.25 2.43 -2.65
C PHE A 48 6.34 3.31 -2.01
N TRP A 49 6.38 3.40 -0.69
CA TRP A 49 7.46 4.08 0.05
C TRP A 49 8.80 3.36 -0.06
N MET A 50 8.82 2.03 0.02
CA MET A 50 10.03 1.23 -0.20
C MET A 50 10.57 1.44 -1.62
N PHE A 51 9.68 1.50 -2.62
CA PHE A 51 10.03 1.84 -3.99
C PHE A 51 10.60 3.24 -4.16
N GLY A 52 9.99 4.24 -3.52
CA GLY A 52 10.49 5.62 -3.55
C GLY A 52 11.91 5.74 -3.01
N GLU A 53 12.24 5.02 -1.93
CA GLU A 53 13.59 4.96 -1.37
C GLU A 53 14.58 4.27 -2.34
N GLY A 54 14.19 3.16 -2.98
CA GLY A 54 15.01 2.49 -4.00
C GLY A 54 15.32 3.38 -5.20
N CYS A 55 14.31 4.07 -5.74
CA CYS A 55 14.46 5.07 -6.79
C CYS A 55 15.35 6.25 -6.35
N TYR A 56 15.15 6.74 -5.12
CA TYR A 56 15.94 7.84 -4.57
C TYR A 56 17.42 7.47 -4.49
N LEU A 57 17.74 6.29 -3.95
CA LEU A 57 19.12 5.82 -3.83
C LEU A 57 19.77 5.61 -5.19
N HIS A 58 19.08 4.94 -6.13
CA HIS A 58 19.57 4.73 -7.49
C HIS A 58 19.82 6.06 -8.23
N THR A 59 18.88 7.01 -8.11
CA THR A 59 19.02 8.34 -8.73
C THR A 59 20.13 9.15 -8.05
N ALA A 60 20.30 9.05 -6.73
CA ALA A 60 21.36 9.74 -6.01
C ALA A 60 22.76 9.24 -6.40
N ILE A 61 22.91 7.94 -6.68
CA ILE A 61 24.16 7.33 -7.15
C ILE A 61 24.46 7.75 -8.60
N VAL A 62 23.46 7.78 -9.48
CA VAL A 62 23.66 8.03 -10.92
C VAL A 62 23.67 9.51 -11.28
N LEU A 63 22.88 10.34 -10.60
CA LEU A 63 22.65 11.75 -10.93
C LEU A 63 22.96 12.64 -9.71
N THR A 64 24.24 12.97 -9.57
CA THR A 64 24.80 13.92 -8.60
C THR A 64 24.40 15.36 -8.94
N TYR A 65 23.11 15.73 -8.82
CA TYR A 65 22.65 17.09 -9.18
C TYR A 65 21.72 17.76 -8.15
N SER A 66 21.95 19.08 -8.01
CA SER A 66 21.72 20.02 -6.89
C SER A 66 20.27 20.36 -6.48
N THR A 67 19.25 19.56 -6.81
CA THR A 67 17.83 19.88 -6.53
C THR A 67 17.15 18.87 -5.58
N ASP A 68 17.78 18.60 -4.45
CA ASP A 68 17.33 17.55 -3.51
C ASP A 68 16.00 17.83 -2.83
N LYS A 69 15.65 19.09 -2.54
CA LYS A 69 14.43 19.42 -1.77
C LYS A 69 13.13 19.21 -2.57
N LEU A 70 13.08 19.68 -3.81
CA LEU A 70 11.93 19.52 -4.71
C LEU A 70 11.71 18.06 -5.07
N ARG A 71 12.80 17.34 -5.38
CA ARG A 71 12.77 15.91 -5.71
C ARG A 71 12.27 15.08 -4.53
N LYS A 72 12.70 15.37 -3.29
CA LYS A 72 12.21 14.71 -2.07
C LYS A 72 10.70 14.91 -1.88
N TRP A 73 10.18 16.12 -2.06
CA TRP A 73 8.75 16.39 -1.95
C TRP A 73 7.93 15.66 -3.01
N MET A 74 8.41 15.59 -4.25
CA MET A 74 7.75 14.81 -5.30
C MET A 74 7.66 13.32 -4.96
N PHE A 75 8.75 12.72 -4.47
CA PHE A 75 8.73 11.32 -4.02
C PHE A 75 7.81 11.10 -2.82
N ILE A 76 7.74 12.07 -1.89
CA ILE A 76 6.78 12.03 -0.77
C ILE A 76 5.34 12.03 -1.28
N CYS A 77 5.01 12.94 -2.21
CA CYS A 77 3.68 12.98 -2.81
C CYS A 77 3.35 11.68 -3.55
N ILE A 78 4.30 11.10 -4.29
CA ILE A 78 4.09 9.84 -5.01
C ILE A 78 3.79 8.69 -4.05
N GLY A 79 4.54 8.57 -2.95
CA GLY A 79 4.37 7.49 -1.97
C GLY A 79 3.00 7.49 -1.27
N TRP A 80 2.37 8.66 -1.09
CA TRP A 80 1.05 8.79 -0.46
C TRP A 80 -0.11 8.89 -1.47
N CYS A 81 0.06 9.65 -2.55
CA CYS A 81 -1.03 9.95 -3.49
C CYS A 81 -1.31 8.82 -4.47
N ILE A 82 -0.35 7.97 -4.83
CA ILE A 82 -0.58 6.84 -5.74
C ILE A 82 -1.38 5.69 -5.09
N PRO A 83 -1.12 5.26 -3.84
CA PRO A 83 -1.91 4.18 -3.23
C PRO A 83 -3.37 4.58 -2.96
N PHE A 84 -3.67 5.87 -2.83
CA PHE A 84 -5.03 6.34 -2.54
C PHE A 84 -6.06 5.99 -3.63
N PRO A 85 -5.89 6.38 -4.91
CA PRO A 85 -6.83 6.04 -5.98
C PRO A 85 -6.93 4.53 -6.23
N ILE A 86 -5.84 3.76 -6.02
CA ILE A 86 -5.86 2.30 -6.15
C ILE A 86 -6.84 1.69 -5.13
N ILE A 87 -6.76 2.14 -3.88
CA ILE A 87 -7.64 1.66 -2.82
C ILE A 87 -9.07 2.16 -3.01
N VAL A 88 -9.27 3.39 -3.49
CA VAL A 88 -10.61 3.90 -3.81
C VAL A 88 -11.25 3.06 -4.92
N ALA A 89 -10.51 2.72 -5.98
CA ALA A 89 -11.00 1.85 -7.04
C ALA A 89 -11.35 0.45 -6.52
N TRP A 90 -10.51 -0.13 -5.66
CA TRP A 90 -10.80 -1.40 -4.99
C TRP A 90 -12.04 -1.32 -4.09
N ALA A 91 -12.19 -0.25 -3.31
CA ALA A 91 -13.34 -0.03 -2.42
C ALA A 91 -14.65 0.11 -3.20
N ILE A 92 -14.64 0.81 -4.34
CA ILE A 92 -15.78 0.89 -5.26
C ILE A 92 -16.09 -0.50 -5.83
N GLY A 93 -15.07 -1.24 -6.29
CA GLY A 93 -15.25 -2.61 -6.77
C GLY A 93 -15.87 -3.53 -5.71
N LYS A 94 -15.40 -3.46 -4.47
CA LYS A 94 -15.99 -4.21 -3.35
C LYS A 94 -17.42 -3.78 -3.04
N LEU A 95 -17.74 -2.49 -3.11
CA LEU A 95 -19.10 -2.00 -2.89
C LEU A 95 -20.10 -2.57 -3.91
N TYR A 96 -19.71 -2.69 -5.18
CA TYR A 96 -20.58 -3.18 -6.26
C TYR A 96 -20.67 -4.71 -6.32
N TYR A 97 -19.57 -5.43 -6.09
CA TYR A 97 -19.49 -6.87 -6.32
C TYR A 97 -19.61 -7.73 -5.04
N ASP A 98 -19.21 -7.21 -3.88
CA ASP A 98 -19.06 -8.02 -2.66
C ASP A 98 -19.14 -7.16 -1.38
N ASN A 99 -20.36 -6.76 -1.02
CA ASN A 99 -20.61 -5.87 0.12
C ASN A 99 -20.80 -6.59 1.47
N GLU A 100 -20.35 -7.84 1.54
CA GLU A 100 -20.47 -8.72 2.70
C GLU A 100 -19.14 -8.80 3.47
N LYS A 101 -19.22 -9.23 4.74
CA LYS A 101 -18.07 -9.60 5.57
C LYS A 101 -17.01 -8.50 5.71
N CYS A 102 -17.45 -7.24 5.82
CA CYS A 102 -16.62 -6.04 5.94
C CYS A 102 -15.48 -5.91 4.91
N TRP A 103 -15.63 -6.47 3.71
CA TRP A 103 -14.56 -6.55 2.68
C TRP A 103 -13.30 -7.32 3.11
N PHE A 104 -13.36 -8.03 4.23
CA PHE A 104 -12.28 -8.88 4.75
C PHE A 104 -12.55 -10.36 4.41
N GLY A 105 -13.81 -10.73 4.18
CA GLY A 105 -14.18 -12.06 3.69
C GLY A 105 -13.77 -12.26 2.24
N LYS A 106 -13.01 -13.32 1.96
CA LYS A 106 -12.71 -13.74 0.58
C LYS A 106 -13.88 -14.58 0.07
N ARG A 107 -14.66 -14.05 -0.87
CA ARG A 107 -15.66 -14.84 -1.60
C ARG A 107 -14.96 -15.63 -2.70
N ALA A 108 -15.04 -16.96 -2.63
CA ALA A 108 -14.50 -17.82 -3.68
C ALA A 108 -15.19 -17.50 -5.02
N GLY A 109 -14.42 -17.11 -6.04
CA GLY A 109 -14.91 -16.78 -7.38
C GLY A 109 -14.88 -15.29 -7.76
N VAL A 110 -14.63 -14.37 -6.81
CA VAL A 110 -14.54 -12.92 -7.10
C VAL A 110 -13.12 -12.41 -6.81
N TYR A 111 -12.37 -12.11 -7.87
CA TYR A 111 -10.97 -11.68 -7.81
C TYR A 111 -10.79 -10.16 -7.64
N THR A 112 -11.69 -9.48 -6.93
CA THR A 112 -11.61 -8.01 -6.73
C THR A 112 -10.31 -7.56 -6.04
N ASP A 113 -9.69 -8.43 -5.25
CA ASP A 113 -8.46 -8.12 -4.51
C ASP A 113 -7.23 -7.94 -5.43
N TYR A 114 -7.30 -8.43 -6.67
CA TYR A 114 -6.24 -8.20 -7.67
C TYR A 114 -6.06 -6.72 -8.03
N ILE A 115 -7.09 -5.89 -7.83
CA ILE A 115 -7.04 -4.45 -8.15
C ILE A 115 -5.93 -3.75 -7.35
N TYR A 116 -5.75 -4.10 -6.07
CA TYR A 116 -4.68 -3.53 -5.25
C TYR A 116 -3.43 -4.43 -5.22
N GLN A 117 -3.59 -5.75 -5.30
CA GLN A 117 -2.45 -6.69 -5.29
C GLN A 117 -1.58 -6.60 -6.54
N GLY A 118 -2.16 -6.37 -7.73
CA GLY A 118 -1.42 -6.26 -8.99
C GLY A 118 -0.36 -5.14 -8.94
N PRO A 119 -0.75 -3.88 -8.65
CA PRO A 119 0.20 -2.79 -8.47
C PRO A 119 1.25 -3.06 -7.40
N MET A 120 0.88 -3.69 -6.28
CA MET A 120 1.83 -4.06 -5.22
C MET A 120 2.89 -5.06 -5.69
N ILE A 121 2.49 -6.12 -6.40
CA ILE A 121 3.41 -7.13 -6.93
C ILE A 121 4.35 -6.48 -7.95
N LEU A 122 3.84 -5.63 -8.84
CA LEU A 122 4.66 -4.89 -9.80
C LEU A 122 5.72 -4.04 -9.09
N VAL A 123 5.31 -3.26 -8.08
CA VAL A 123 6.22 -2.43 -7.28
C VAL A 123 7.27 -3.28 -6.57
N LEU A 124 6.90 -4.44 -6.05
CA LEU A 124 7.82 -5.38 -5.40
C LEU A 124 8.85 -5.93 -6.40
N VAL A 125 8.43 -6.33 -7.60
CA VAL A 125 9.35 -6.81 -8.65
C VAL A 125 10.35 -5.72 -9.05
N ILE A 126 9.91 -4.48 -9.21
CA ILE A 126 10.81 -3.38 -9.56
C ILE A 126 11.80 -3.09 -8.42
N ASN A 127 11.36 -3.14 -7.16
CA ASN A 127 12.26 -3.03 -6.01
C ASN A 127 13.35 -4.11 -6.02
N PHE A 128 13.01 -5.35 -6.36
CA PHE A 128 13.99 -6.42 -6.51
C PHE A 128 15.02 -6.10 -7.59
N ILE A 129 14.60 -5.60 -8.75
CA ILE A 129 15.51 -5.19 -9.84
C ILE A 129 16.48 -4.10 -9.36
N PHE A 130 15.98 -3.07 -8.65
CA PHE A 130 16.85 -2.04 -8.09
C PHE A 130 17.84 -2.59 -7.08
N LEU A 131 17.42 -3.51 -6.21
CA LEU A 131 18.30 -4.17 -5.26
C LEU A 131 19.43 -4.91 -5.96
N PHE A 132 19.13 -5.71 -6.99
CA PHE A 132 20.15 -6.40 -7.79
C PHE A 132 21.11 -5.43 -8.50
N ASN A 133 20.59 -4.33 -9.06
CA ASN A 133 21.44 -3.32 -9.70
C ASN A 133 22.39 -2.65 -8.71
N ILE A 134 21.92 -2.30 -7.50
CA ILE A 134 22.76 -1.71 -6.45
C ILE A 134 23.84 -2.71 -6.01
N VAL A 135 23.47 -3.97 -5.75
CA VAL A 135 24.41 -5.03 -5.36
C VAL A 135 25.45 -5.31 -6.45
N ARG A 136 25.09 -5.18 -7.74
CA ARG A 136 26.04 -5.34 -8.85
C ARG A 136 27.05 -4.20 -8.95
N ILE A 137 26.63 -2.98 -8.61
CA ILE A 137 27.47 -1.78 -8.68
C ILE A 137 28.44 -1.71 -7.50
N LEU A 138 28.02 -2.21 -6.33
CA LEU A 138 28.81 -2.31 -5.11
C LEU A 138 29.85 -3.45 -5.20
#